data_AF-A0A960A6A8-F1
#
_entry.id   AF-A0A960A6A8-F1
#
_cell.length_a   1.000
_cell.length_b   1.000
_cell.length_c   1.000
_cell.angle_alpha   90.00
_cell.angle_beta   90.00
_cell.angle_gamma   90.00
#
_symmetry.space_group_name_H-M   'P 1'
#
loop_
_entity.id
_entity.type
_entity.pdbx_description
1 polymer ?
#
loop_
_entity_poly.entity_id
_entity_poly.type
_entity_poly.pdbx_seq_one_letter_code
_entity_poly.pdbx_strand_id
1 'polypeptide(L)'
;MQINFGGDGRPTLGVEWEFALVDKVTRDLSNAAPELFDLTTQRHGEQPRLHKELLLNTVELTTGICNTVGEAAAELTELIALVGPVADSLGVDLYGAGTHPFAQWSHQLLTPGHRYEELINRTQWWGRQMLIWGVHMHVGVPQHQVIPIVSALLRWYPHLQ
;
A
#
# COMPACT_ATOMS: atom_id res chain seq x y z
N MET A 1 10.38 19.89 -16.57
CA MET A 1 10.00 18.52 -16.96
C MET A 1 8.58 18.58 -17.49
N GLN A 2 8.35 18.22 -18.76
CA GLN A 2 7.01 18.21 -19.34
C GLN A 2 6.35 16.88 -18.96
N ILE A 3 5.22 16.95 -18.25
CA ILE A 3 4.44 15.77 -17.86
C ILE A 3 3.43 15.52 -18.98
N ASN A 4 3.57 14.40 -19.69
CA ASN A 4 2.59 13.97 -20.69
C ASN A 4 1.42 13.31 -19.96
N PHE A 5 0.23 13.88 -20.12
CA PHE A 5 -1.00 13.26 -19.62
C PHE A 5 -1.43 12.16 -20.59
N GLY A 6 -1.30 10.91 -20.16
CA GLY A 6 -1.78 9.73 -20.90
C GLY A 6 -3.27 9.47 -20.69
N GLY A 7 -3.85 8.60 -21.52
CA GLY A 7 -5.24 8.14 -21.41
C GLY A 7 -6.14 8.63 -22.57
N ASP A 8 -7.21 7.88 -22.84
CA ASP A 8 -8.20 8.18 -23.88
C ASP A 8 -9.29 9.16 -23.40
N GLY A 9 -9.12 9.74 -22.21
CA GLY A 9 -10.04 10.68 -21.58
C GLY A 9 -11.19 10.03 -20.82
N ARG A 10 -11.27 8.69 -20.75
CA ARG A 10 -12.28 7.99 -19.95
C ARG A 10 -11.89 7.93 -18.48
N PRO A 11 -12.85 8.10 -17.55
CA PRO A 11 -12.60 7.88 -16.14
C PRO A 11 -12.23 6.43 -15.85
N THR A 12 -11.13 6.22 -15.13
CA THR A 12 -10.67 4.92 -14.66
C THR A 12 -10.28 5.00 -13.19
N LEU A 13 -10.11 3.85 -12.55
CA LEU A 13 -9.74 3.72 -11.14
C LEU A 13 -8.60 2.71 -10.98
N GLY A 14 -7.55 3.10 -10.26
CA GLY A 14 -6.58 2.19 -9.66
C GLY A 14 -6.62 2.35 -8.14
N VAL A 15 -6.49 1.26 -7.40
CA VAL A 15 -6.48 1.28 -5.93
C VAL A 15 -5.23 0.58 -5.42
N GLU A 16 -4.56 1.23 -4.48
CA GLU A 16 -3.44 0.68 -3.72
C GLU A 16 -3.91 0.57 -2.27
N TRP A 17 -3.69 -0.58 -1.63
CA TRP A 17 -4.07 -0.80 -0.24
C TRP A 17 -2.91 -1.44 0.52
N GLU A 18 -2.41 -0.69 1.49
CA GLU A 18 -1.35 -1.13 2.38
C GLU A 18 -1.93 -1.90 3.58
N PHE A 19 -1.35 -3.06 3.88
CA PHE A 19 -1.68 -3.86 5.05
C PHE A 19 -0.46 -3.98 5.97
N ALA A 20 -0.69 -3.80 7.26
CA ALA A 20 0.30 -4.13 8.27
C ALA A 20 0.34 -5.65 8.48
N LEU A 21 1.53 -6.20 8.69
CA LEU A 21 1.74 -7.59 9.07
C LEU A 21 1.78 -7.68 10.60
N VAL A 22 0.82 -8.39 11.19
CA VAL A 22 0.68 -8.51 12.65
C VAL A 22 0.91 -9.95 13.08
N ASP A 23 1.78 -10.17 14.06
CA ASP A 23 1.99 -11.49 14.64
C ASP A 23 0.71 -12.02 15.32
N LYS A 24 0.29 -13.25 14.99
CA LYS A 24 -0.97 -13.83 15.49
C LYS A 24 -1.00 -14.06 16.99
N VAL A 25 0.16 -14.15 17.65
CA VAL A 25 0.29 -14.44 19.08
C VAL A 25 0.43 -13.15 19.88
N THR A 26 1.42 -12.32 19.56
CA THR A 26 1.73 -11.10 20.30
C THR A 26 0.79 -9.95 19.94
N ARG A 27 0.17 -10.02 18.75
CA ARG A 27 -0.62 -8.94 18.15
C ARG A 27 0.16 -7.67 17.87
N ASP A 28 1.49 -7.72 17.91
CA ASP A 28 2.36 -6.61 17.52
C ASP A 28 2.77 -6.74 16.04
N LEU A 29 3.35 -5.67 15.49
CA LEU A 29 3.87 -5.66 14.12
C LEU A 29 5.00 -6.67 13.94
N SER A 30 5.01 -7.33 12.79
CA SER A 30 6.02 -8.30 12.38
C SER A 30 6.76 -7.79 11.15
N ASN A 31 8.09 -7.87 11.16
CA ASN A 31 8.93 -7.49 10.01
C ASN A 31 9.03 -8.61 8.95
N ALA A 32 7.95 -9.35 8.73
CA ALA A 32 7.90 -10.58 7.92
C ALA A 32 7.65 -10.34 6.42
N ALA A 33 7.70 -9.09 5.94
CA ALA A 33 7.45 -8.80 4.53
C ALA A 33 8.43 -9.56 3.60
N PRO A 34 9.76 -9.60 3.83
CA PRO A 34 10.67 -10.35 2.97
C PRO A 34 10.26 -11.82 2.80
N GLU A 35 9.98 -12.50 3.91
CA GLU A 35 9.56 -13.89 3.95
C GLU A 35 8.20 -14.10 3.25
N LEU A 36 7.28 -13.15 3.41
CA LEU A 36 5.99 -13.15 2.71
C LEU A 36 6.19 -13.08 1.20
N PHE A 37 7.04 -12.18 0.71
CA PHE A 37 7.33 -12.02 -0.72
C PHE A 37 8.02 -13.26 -1.30
N ASP A 38 9.00 -13.81 -0.59
CA ASP A 38 9.73 -15.00 -1.04
C ASP A 38 8.81 -16.22 -1.12
N LEU A 39 7.98 -16.44 -0.09
CA LEU A 39 7.05 -17.56 -0.05
C LEU A 39 5.91 -17.40 -1.06
N THR A 40 5.42 -16.17 -1.28
CA THR A 40 4.43 -15.88 -2.32
C THR A 40 5.00 -16.20 -3.70
N THR A 41 6.23 -15.75 -3.97
CA THR A 41 6.92 -16.02 -5.24
C THR A 41 7.13 -17.51 -5.46
N GLN A 42 7.51 -18.24 -4.41
CA GLN A 42 7.67 -19.69 -4.47
C GLN A 42 6.37 -20.43 -4.81
N ARG A 43 5.23 -20.00 -4.25
CA ARG A 43 3.93 -20.68 -4.40
C ARG A 43 3.17 -20.27 -5.65
N HIS A 44 3.29 -19.01 -6.07
CA HIS A 44 2.42 -18.40 -7.08
C HIS A 44 3.20 -17.73 -8.22
N GLY A 45 4.54 -17.77 -8.21
CA GLY A 45 5.37 -17.01 -9.14
C GLY A 45 5.42 -15.52 -8.79
N GLU A 46 6.11 -14.73 -9.61
CA GLU A 46 6.20 -13.28 -9.42
C GLU A 46 4.80 -12.64 -9.43
N GLN A 47 4.54 -11.79 -8.44
CA GLN A 47 3.28 -11.07 -8.29
C GLN A 47 3.52 -9.57 -8.45
N PRO A 48 3.36 -9.00 -9.66
CA PRO A 48 3.65 -7.59 -9.92
C PRO A 48 2.67 -6.62 -9.25
N ARG A 49 1.54 -7.14 -8.73
CA ARG A 49 0.51 -6.41 -7.99
C ARG A 49 0.74 -6.37 -6.48
N LEU A 50 1.89 -6.90 -6.02
CA LEU A 50 2.34 -6.84 -4.63
C LEU A 50 3.60 -6.00 -4.55
N HIS A 51 3.62 -5.01 -3.67
CA HIS A 51 4.75 -4.09 -3.54
C HIS A 51 5.33 -4.06 -2.13
N LYS A 52 6.66 -3.97 -2.09
CA LYS A 52 7.42 -3.77 -0.85
C LYS A 52 7.40 -2.29 -0.50
N GLU A 53 7.01 -2.00 0.74
CA GLU A 53 6.96 -0.63 1.24
C GLU A 53 8.22 -0.24 2.03
N LEU A 54 8.25 0.99 2.54
CA LEU A 54 9.38 1.54 3.32
C LEU A 54 9.80 0.62 4.50
N LEU A 55 8.82 0.05 5.19
CA LEU A 55 9.03 -0.79 6.37
C LEU A 55 8.77 -2.26 6.05
N LEU A 56 9.54 -3.15 6.68
CA LEU A 56 9.43 -4.60 6.51
C LEU A 56 8.16 -5.20 7.16
N ASN A 57 7.28 -4.36 7.68
CA ASN A 57 6.02 -4.75 8.30
C ASN A 57 4.80 -4.49 7.42
N THR A 58 5.01 -4.17 6.14
CA THR A 58 3.95 -3.79 5.21
C THR A 58 3.97 -4.63 3.94
N VAL A 59 2.79 -4.96 3.45
CA VAL A 59 2.56 -5.39 2.08
C VAL A 59 1.52 -4.47 1.44
N GLU A 60 1.82 -3.94 0.26
CA GLU A 60 0.87 -3.16 -0.53
C GLU A 60 0.28 -4.02 -1.65
N LEU A 61 -1.04 -3.99 -1.79
CA LEU A 61 -1.79 -4.64 -2.87
C LEU A 61 -2.27 -3.58 -3.87
N THR A 62 -1.98 -3.77 -5.15
CA THR A 62 -2.37 -2.82 -6.21
C THR A 62 -3.27 -3.46 -7.25
N THR A 63 -4.35 -2.77 -7.62
CA THR A 63 -5.21 -3.21 -8.73
C THR A 63 -4.58 -2.87 -10.08
N GLY A 64 -5.12 -3.46 -11.14
CA GLY A 64 -4.95 -2.90 -12.49
C GLY A 64 -5.69 -1.56 -12.66
N ILE A 65 -5.83 -1.15 -13.92
CA ILE A 65 -6.69 -0.03 -14.30
C ILE A 65 -8.11 -0.56 -14.49
N CYS A 66 -8.99 -0.24 -13.54
CA CYS A 66 -10.38 -0.66 -13.53
C CYS A 66 -11.31 0.42 -14.12
N ASN A 67 -12.44 0.00 -14.67
CA ASN A 67 -13.50 0.90 -15.16
C ASN A 67 -14.60 1.12 -14.12
N THR A 68 -14.68 0.24 -13.12
CA THR A 68 -15.71 0.33 -12.07
C THR A 68 -15.11 0.04 -10.69
N VAL A 69 -15.80 0.53 -9.64
CA VAL A 69 -15.46 0.21 -8.25
C VAL A 69 -15.60 -1.30 -7.97
N GLY A 70 -16.60 -1.95 -8.59
CA GLY A 70 -16.81 -3.39 -8.43
C GLY A 70 -15.64 -4.23 -8.96
N GLU A 71 -15.06 -3.83 -10.08
CA GLU A 71 -13.84 -4.46 -10.62
C GLU A 71 -12.66 -4.29 -9.67
N ALA A 72 -12.39 -3.07 -9.18
CA ALA A 72 -11.30 -2.82 -8.24
C ALA A 72 -11.47 -3.61 -6.93
N ALA A 73 -12.69 -3.66 -6.38
CA ALA A 73 -12.97 -4.41 -5.17
C ALA A 73 -12.81 -5.93 -5.36
N ALA A 74 -13.20 -6.46 -6.53
CA ALA A 74 -12.99 -7.86 -6.88
C ALA A 74 -11.50 -8.19 -6.98
N GLU A 75 -10.71 -7.37 -7.68
CA GLU A 75 -9.26 -7.58 -7.79
C GLU A 75 -8.55 -7.53 -6.43
N LEU A 76 -8.91 -6.58 -5.56
CA LEU A 76 -8.36 -6.53 -4.20
C LEU A 76 -8.74 -7.78 -3.39
N THR A 77 -9.98 -8.25 -3.51
CA THR A 77 -10.44 -9.47 -2.83
C THR A 77 -9.64 -10.69 -3.29
N GLU A 78 -9.36 -10.80 -4.60
CA GLU A 78 -8.51 -11.86 -5.15
C GLU A 78 -7.07 -11.80 -4.61
N LEU A 79 -6.48 -10.60 -4.54
CA LEU A 79 -5.13 -10.41 -4.01
C LEU A 79 -5.05 -10.74 -2.52
N ILE A 80 -6.05 -10.34 -1.73
CA ILE A 80 -6.15 -10.70 -0.30
C ILE A 80 -6.28 -12.23 -0.14
N ALA A 81 -7.12 -12.87 -0.96
CA ALA A 81 -7.29 -14.33 -0.94
C ALA A 81 -6.02 -15.09 -1.37
N LEU A 82 -5.18 -14.49 -2.21
CA LEU A 82 -3.88 -15.03 -2.61
C LEU A 82 -2.85 -14.91 -1.48
N VAL A 83 -2.74 -13.73 -0.85
CA VAL A 83 -1.70 -13.45 0.16
C VAL A 83 -2.04 -14.01 1.54
N GLY A 84 -3.33 -14.05 1.91
CA GLY A 84 -3.79 -14.51 3.23
C GLY A 84 -3.24 -15.87 3.65
N PRO A 85 -3.36 -16.94 2.83
CA PRO A 85 -2.80 -18.26 3.17
C PRO A 85 -1.28 -18.30 3.29
N VAL A 86 -0.58 -17.38 2.60
CA VAL A 86 0.87 -17.23 2.72
C VAL A 86 1.23 -16.58 4.06
N ALA A 87 0.56 -15.48 4.41
CA ALA A 87 0.69 -14.80 5.70
C ALA A 87 0.38 -15.75 6.87
N ASP A 88 -0.69 -16.55 6.75
CA ASP A 88 -1.06 -17.56 7.73
C ASP A 88 0.05 -18.58 7.98
N SER A 89 0.74 -19.00 6.91
CA SER A 89 1.86 -19.95 6.99
C SER A 89 3.07 -19.38 7.73
N LEU A 90 3.19 -18.05 7.78
CA LEU A 90 4.24 -17.32 8.48
C LEU A 90 3.81 -16.89 9.91
N GLY A 91 2.58 -17.22 10.32
CA GLY A 91 2.07 -16.85 11.64
C GLY A 91 1.67 -15.38 11.77
N VAL A 92 1.42 -14.68 10.65
CA VAL A 92 1.02 -13.27 10.65
C VAL A 92 -0.37 -13.07 10.03
N ASP A 93 -1.09 -12.05 10.49
CA ASP A 93 -2.36 -11.57 9.96
C ASP A 93 -2.14 -10.31 9.09
N LEU A 94 -2.95 -10.15 8.04
CA LEU A 94 -3.09 -8.87 7.34
C LEU A 94 -4.00 -7.94 8.15
N TYR A 95 -3.47 -6.80 8.59
CA TYR A 95 -4.18 -5.83 9.40
C TYR A 95 -4.40 -4.53 8.61
N GLY A 96 -5.67 -4.25 8.28
CA GLY A 96 -6.09 -3.04 7.59
C GLY A 96 -6.56 -1.96 8.57
N ALA A 97 -5.69 -1.02 8.92
CA ALA A 97 -6.04 0.18 9.67
C ALA A 97 -5.01 1.29 9.44
N GLY A 98 -5.40 2.54 9.65
CA GLY A 98 -4.51 3.70 9.46
C GLY A 98 -3.28 3.72 10.38
N THR A 99 -3.33 3.03 11.52
CA THR A 99 -2.19 2.87 12.43
C THR A 99 -2.37 1.63 13.33
N HIS A 100 -1.28 1.21 13.98
CA HIS A 100 -1.29 0.10 14.92
C HIS A 100 -1.41 0.65 16.36
N PRO A 101 -2.31 0.12 17.20
CA PRO A 101 -2.71 0.77 18.47
C PRO A 101 -1.59 0.91 19.51
N PHE A 102 -0.58 0.04 19.50
CA PHE A 102 0.49 0.05 20.51
C PHE A 102 1.89 -0.23 19.95
N ALA A 103 2.03 -0.37 18.62
CA ALA A 103 3.31 -0.75 18.05
C ALA A 103 4.36 0.34 18.29
N GLN A 104 5.58 -0.10 18.54
CA GLN A 104 6.72 0.81 18.69
C GLN A 104 7.48 0.92 17.38
N TRP A 105 7.60 2.16 16.89
CA TRP A 105 8.34 2.48 15.67
C TRP A 105 9.81 2.06 15.75
N SER A 106 10.40 2.08 16.93
CA SER A 106 11.80 1.71 17.17
C SER A 106 12.12 0.24 16.92
N HIS A 107 11.10 -0.63 16.87
CA HIS A 107 11.24 -2.06 16.58
C HIS A 107 11.07 -2.38 15.08
N GLN A 108 10.70 -1.40 14.27
CA GLN A 108 10.41 -1.61 12.86
C GLN A 108 11.66 -1.45 12.01
N LEU A 109 11.83 -2.36 11.06
CA LEU A 109 12.99 -2.43 10.20
C LEU A 109 12.67 -1.87 8.82
N LEU A 110 13.70 -1.34 8.17
CA LEU A 110 13.59 -0.70 6.88
C LEU A 110 13.85 -1.68 5.75
N THR A 111 13.10 -1.53 4.68
CA THR A 111 13.40 -2.19 3.42
C THR A 111 14.75 -1.68 2.90
N PRO A 112 15.73 -2.57 2.66
CA PRO A 112 17.02 -2.16 2.12
C PRO A 112 16.85 -1.50 0.75
N GLY A 113 17.40 -0.30 0.56
CA GLY A 113 17.31 0.40 -0.72
C GLY A 113 17.71 1.88 -0.65
N HIS A 114 18.48 2.32 -1.66
CA HIS A 114 19.06 3.67 -1.72
C HIS A 114 18.02 4.80 -1.58
N ARG A 115 16.81 4.62 -2.15
CA ARG A 115 15.73 5.62 -2.09
C ARG A 115 15.18 5.81 -0.67
N TYR A 116 15.05 4.72 0.08
CA TYR A 116 14.47 4.74 1.43
C TYR A 116 15.48 5.21 2.48
N GLU A 117 16.75 4.84 2.31
CA GLU A 117 17.85 5.34 3.13
C GLU A 117 18.00 6.87 3.01
N GLU A 118 17.88 7.41 1.79
CA GLU A 118 17.94 8.85 1.54
C GLU A 118 16.76 9.59 2.19
N LEU A 119 15.55 9.05 2.09
CA LEU A 119 14.36 9.62 2.73
C LEU A 119 14.59 9.75 4.24
N ILE A 120 15.08 8.70 4.88
CA ILE A 120 15.31 8.68 6.33
C ILE A 120 16.48 9.55 6.73
N ASN A 121 17.52 9.65 5.89
CA ASN A 121 18.60 10.58 6.12
C ASN A 121 18.10 12.05 6.06
N ARG A 122 17.04 12.33 5.31
CA ARG A 122 16.44 13.68 5.26
C ARG A 122 15.44 13.95 6.37
N THR A 123 14.61 12.97 6.73
CA THR A 123 13.54 13.12 7.74
C THR A 123 14.00 12.79 9.16
N GLN A 124 15.14 12.12 9.29
CA GLN A 124 15.77 11.71 10.55
C GLN A 124 14.76 11.06 11.50
N TRP A 125 14.57 11.65 12.68
CA TRP A 125 13.73 11.13 13.74
C TRP A 125 12.26 10.91 13.31
N TRP A 126 11.68 11.86 12.56
CA TRP A 126 10.25 11.81 12.21
C TRP A 126 9.92 10.74 11.19
N GLY A 127 10.81 10.51 10.21
CA GLY A 127 10.55 9.51 9.17
C GLY A 127 10.54 8.08 9.68
N ARG A 128 11.20 7.82 10.83
CA ARG A 128 11.17 6.51 11.46
C ARG A 128 9.85 6.21 12.17
N GLN A 129 9.00 7.22 12.37
CA GLN A 129 7.71 7.09 13.07
C GLN A 129 6.52 6.85 12.14
N MET A 130 6.76 6.64 10.84
CA MET A 130 5.71 6.47 9.83
C MET A 130 5.08 5.06 9.90
N LEU A 131 4.46 4.73 11.04
CA LEU A 131 3.61 3.54 11.21
C LEU A 131 2.18 3.87 10.81
N ILE A 132 2.02 4.12 9.51
CA ILE A 132 0.76 4.46 8.87
C ILE A 132 0.53 3.54 7.69
N TRP A 133 -0.73 3.20 7.45
CA TRP A 133 -1.14 2.41 6.29
C TRP A 133 -2.33 3.09 5.62
N GLY A 134 -2.26 3.23 4.31
CA GLY A 134 -3.23 3.97 3.51
C GLY A 134 -4.03 3.10 2.56
N VAL A 135 -5.12 3.70 2.08
CA VAL A 135 -5.75 3.33 0.81
C VAL A 135 -5.54 4.49 -0.14
N HIS A 136 -4.85 4.25 -1.25
CA HIS A 136 -4.65 5.23 -2.30
C HIS A 136 -5.59 4.95 -3.46
N MET A 137 -6.25 6.01 -3.95
CA MET A 137 -7.17 5.91 -5.08
C MET A 137 -6.68 6.81 -6.22
N HIS A 138 -6.36 6.19 -7.35
CA HIS A 138 -5.87 6.82 -8.56
C HIS A 138 -7.01 6.93 -9.56
N VAL A 139 -7.49 8.15 -9.82
CA VAL A 139 -8.60 8.39 -10.75
C VAL A 139 -8.06 8.98 -12.06
N GLY A 140 -8.21 8.24 -13.16
CA GLY A 140 -7.89 8.74 -14.50
C GLY A 140 -8.90 9.80 -14.92
N VAL A 141 -8.42 10.97 -15.37
CA VAL A 141 -9.30 12.07 -15.82
C VAL A 141 -8.66 12.83 -16.99
N PRO A 142 -9.45 13.52 -17.83
CA PRO A 142 -8.90 14.41 -18.85
C PRO A 142 -8.01 15.51 -18.25
N GLN A 143 -6.88 15.82 -18.92
CA GLN A 143 -5.88 16.78 -18.44
C GLN A 143 -6.48 18.13 -17.98
N HIS A 144 -7.42 18.67 -18.76
CA HIS A 144 -8.04 19.97 -18.46
C HIS A 144 -8.91 19.96 -17.19
N GLN A 145 -9.22 18.78 -16.62
CA GLN A 145 -10.05 18.62 -15.43
C GLN A 145 -9.23 18.38 -14.15
N VAL A 146 -7.94 18.07 -14.26
CA VAL A 146 -7.09 17.66 -13.12
C VAL A 146 -7.09 18.71 -12.01
N ILE A 147 -6.69 19.95 -12.31
CA ILE A 147 -6.62 21.04 -11.32
C ILE A 147 -8.01 21.41 -10.75
N PRO A 148 -9.07 21.54 -11.58
CA PRO A 148 -10.42 21.73 -11.07
C PRO A 148 -10.88 20.64 -10.09
N ILE A 149 -10.63 19.37 -10.41
CA ILE A 149 -11.04 18.23 -9.58
C ILE A 149 -10.26 18.22 -8.25
N VAL A 150 -8.92 18.35 -8.29
CA VAL A 150 -8.10 18.43 -7.06
C VAL A 150 -8.57 19.58 -6.17
N SER A 151 -8.80 20.75 -6.75
CA SER A 151 -9.31 21.93 -6.01
C SER A 151 -10.69 21.67 -5.40
N ALA A 152 -11.55 20.92 -6.08
CA ALA A 152 -12.85 20.53 -5.55
C ALA A 152 -12.71 19.54 -4.39
N LEU A 153 -11.88 18.49 -4.54
CA LEU A 153 -11.65 17.46 -3.53
C LEU A 153 -11.07 18.04 -2.23
N LEU A 154 -10.20 19.06 -2.29
CA LEU A 154 -9.67 19.72 -1.10
C LEU A 154 -10.76 20.35 -0.21
N ARG A 155 -11.92 20.72 -0.77
CA ARG A 155 -13.07 21.20 0.01
C ARG A 155 -13.80 20.08 0.75
N TRP A 156 -13.65 18.84 0.28
CA TRP A 156 -14.30 17.66 0.84
C TRP A 156 -13.35 16.80 1.68
N TYR A 157 -12.04 17.04 1.62
CA TYR A 157 -11.00 16.23 2.25
C TYR A 157 -11.31 15.83 3.72
N PRO A 158 -11.81 16.71 4.61
CA PRO A 158 -12.12 16.32 5.98
C PRO A 158 -13.22 15.25 6.14
N HIS A 159 -14.01 14.99 5.10
CA HIS A 159 -15.09 14.01 5.08
C HIS A 159 -14.63 12.65 4.55
N LEU A 160 -13.44 12.59 3.97
CA LEU A 160 -12.81 11.37 3.48
C LEU A 160 -11.88 10.88 4.60
N GLN A 161 -12.32 9.89 5.36
CA GLN A 161 -11.53 9.15 6.36
C GLN A 161 -11.63 7.66 6.07
#